data_AF-A0A5J5IRQ8-F1
#
_entry.id   AF-A0A5J5IRQ8-F1
#
_cell.length_a   1.000
_cell.length_b   1.000
_cell.length_c   1.000
_cell.angle_alpha   90.00
_cell.angle_beta   90.00
_cell.angle_gamma   90.00
#
_symmetry.space_group_name_H-M   'P 1'
#
loop_
_entity.id
_entity.type
_entity.pdbx_description
1 polymer ?
#
loop_
_entity_poly.entity_id
_entity_poly.type
_entity_poly.pdbx_seq_one_letter_code
_entity_poly.pdbx_strand_id
1 'polypeptide(L)'
;MADETIASADEEADELFGDDINENADSNVTQTEKEDLEISANDMPSKDDTNLRKASLDNTDDDGTPLNEGSFKNDIAGDDLDVPGAEEDDEDEEIGEEDEENNDYSLGGDNHDDTPSDNF
;
A
#
# COMPACT_ATOMS: atom_id res chain seq x y z
N MET A 1 -52.68 -36.63 -15.13
CA MET A 1 -52.57 -35.16 -15.27
C MET A 1 -51.36 -34.79 -14.45
N ALA A 2 -50.28 -34.39 -15.12
CA ALA A 2 -49.05 -34.00 -14.43
C ALA A 2 -49.24 -32.58 -13.89
N ASP A 3 -48.93 -32.40 -12.61
CA ASP A 3 -48.82 -31.11 -11.94
C ASP A 3 -47.44 -30.56 -12.30
N GLU A 4 -47.37 -29.72 -13.33
CA GLU A 4 -46.17 -28.99 -13.68
C GLU A 4 -46.16 -27.72 -12.81
N THR A 5 -45.34 -27.75 -11.76
CA THR A 5 -45.01 -26.58 -10.98
C THR A 5 -44.35 -25.57 -11.93
N ILE A 6 -45.04 -24.45 -12.15
CA ILE A 6 -44.49 -23.27 -12.83
C ILE A 6 -43.48 -22.65 -11.87
N ALA A 7 -42.31 -23.27 -11.75
CA ALA A 7 -41.11 -22.60 -11.27
C ALA A 7 -40.59 -21.83 -12.50
N SER A 8 -41.15 -20.64 -12.71
CA SER A 8 -40.73 -19.76 -13.78
C SER A 8 -39.31 -19.30 -13.54
N ALA A 9 -38.44 -19.48 -14.53
CA ALA A 9 -37.10 -18.89 -14.59
C ALA A 9 -37.08 -17.34 -14.43
N ASP A 10 -38.25 -16.69 -14.34
CA ASP A 10 -38.44 -15.26 -14.06
C ASP A 10 -38.19 -14.88 -12.59
N GLU A 11 -38.12 -15.85 -11.66
CA GLU A 11 -37.87 -15.59 -10.22
C GLU A 11 -36.45 -15.97 -9.75
N GLU A 12 -35.75 -16.82 -10.50
CA GLU A 12 -34.31 -17.02 -10.30
C GLU A 12 -33.62 -15.89 -11.05
N ALA A 13 -33.07 -14.90 -10.33
CA ALA A 13 -32.35 -13.75 -10.85
C ALA A 13 -31.01 -14.11 -11.53
N ASP A 14 -30.98 -15.20 -12.29
CA ASP A 14 -29.86 -15.75 -13.04
C ASP A 14 -29.45 -14.83 -14.19
N GLU A 15 -30.38 -13.98 -14.68
CA GLU A 15 -30.07 -12.92 -15.65
C GLU A 15 -29.57 -11.62 -15.00
N LEU A 16 -29.66 -11.45 -13.67
CA LEU A 16 -29.21 -10.22 -13.01
C LEU A 16 -27.69 -10.16 -12.83
N PHE A 17 -27.02 -11.31 -12.90
CA PHE A 17 -25.56 -11.42 -12.82
C PHE A 17 -24.90 -11.75 -14.17
N GLY A 18 -25.61 -11.52 -15.28
CA GLY A 18 -25.06 -11.70 -16.61
C GLY A 18 -23.93 -10.71 -16.86
N ASP A 19 -22.68 -11.19 -16.71
CA ASP A 19 -21.37 -10.85 -17.33
C ASP A 19 -21.07 -9.39 -17.76
N ASP A 20 -21.86 -8.44 -17.28
CA ASP A 20 -21.83 -7.02 -17.61
C ASP A 20 -22.09 -6.22 -16.32
N ILE A 21 -21.50 -6.69 -15.21
CA ILE A 21 -21.04 -5.77 -14.17
C ILE A 21 -19.98 -4.89 -14.84
N ASN A 22 -20.44 -3.88 -15.55
CA ASN A 22 -19.63 -2.79 -16.00
C ASN A 22 -19.07 -2.14 -14.73
N GLU A 23 -17.84 -2.52 -14.36
CA GLU A 23 -17.16 -2.04 -13.17
C GLU A 23 -16.97 -0.51 -13.16
N ASN A 24 -17.42 0.21 -14.21
CA ASN A 24 -17.17 1.63 -14.42
C ASN A 24 -18.37 2.48 -14.90
N ALA A 25 -19.61 1.95 -15.04
CA ALA A 25 -20.70 2.76 -15.63
C ALA A 25 -21.61 3.52 -14.65
N ASP A 26 -21.76 3.09 -13.40
CA ASP A 26 -22.74 3.67 -12.47
C ASP A 26 -22.21 3.89 -11.04
N SER A 27 -20.89 3.85 -10.84
CA SER A 27 -20.33 4.21 -9.54
C SER A 27 -20.49 5.73 -9.36
N ASN A 28 -21.27 6.18 -8.38
CA ASN A 28 -21.38 7.60 -8.04
C ASN A 28 -20.10 8.15 -7.37
N VAL A 29 -19.02 7.37 -7.46
CA VAL A 29 -17.79 7.55 -6.71
C VAL A 29 -16.92 8.48 -7.54
N THR A 30 -16.70 9.68 -7.03
CA THR A 30 -15.77 10.64 -7.62
C THR A 30 -14.35 10.07 -7.62
N GLN A 31 -13.48 10.61 -8.47
CA GLN A 31 -12.06 10.22 -8.51
C GLN A 31 -11.41 10.30 -7.13
N THR A 32 -11.77 11.33 -6.35
CA THR A 32 -11.30 11.52 -4.97
C THR A 32 -11.84 10.45 -4.03
N GLU A 33 -13.12 10.11 -4.10
CA GLU A 33 -13.71 9.06 -3.26
C GLU A 33 -13.12 7.69 -3.59
N LYS A 34 -12.72 7.45 -4.85
CA LYS A 34 -12.04 6.20 -5.24
C LYS A 34 -10.64 6.11 -4.64
N GLU A 35 -9.86 7.18 -4.71
CA GLU A 35 -8.54 7.28 -4.06
C GLU A 35 -8.66 7.08 -2.56
N ASP A 36 -9.62 7.74 -1.90
CA ASP A 36 -9.85 7.60 -0.46
C ASP A 36 -10.23 6.15 -0.08
N LEU A 37 -11.03 5.47 -0.92
CA LEU A 37 -11.42 4.08 -0.70
C LEU A 37 -10.22 3.13 -0.80
N GLU A 38 -9.40 3.30 -1.84
CA GLU A 38 -8.19 2.51 -2.09
C GLU A 38 -7.16 2.69 -0.96
N ILE A 39 -6.99 3.92 -0.49
CA ILE A 39 -6.17 4.22 0.68
C ILE A 39 -6.72 3.52 1.92
N SER A 40 -8.03 3.61 2.18
CA SER A 40 -8.66 2.98 3.35
C SER A 40 -8.66 1.45 3.34
N ALA A 41 -8.56 0.85 2.16
CA ALA A 41 -8.53 -0.61 1.98
C ALA A 41 -7.14 -1.20 2.24
N ASN A 42 -6.09 -0.46 1.89
CA ASN A 42 -4.70 -0.89 2.06
C ASN A 42 -4.07 -0.39 3.37
N ASP A 43 -4.59 0.71 3.91
CA ASP A 43 -4.03 1.39 5.06
C ASP A 43 -5.15 1.90 5.98
N MET A 44 -4.94 1.86 7.30
CA MET A 44 -5.86 2.43 8.28
C MET A 44 -5.26 3.73 8.83
N PRO A 45 -5.27 4.83 8.06
CA PRO A 45 -4.61 6.06 8.47
C PRO A 45 -5.30 6.64 9.69
N SER A 46 -4.50 7.07 10.66
CA SER A 46 -4.99 7.90 11.75
C SER A 46 -5.39 9.28 11.24
N LYS A 47 -6.05 10.07 12.08
CA LYS A 47 -6.44 11.44 11.72
C LYS A 47 -5.22 12.31 11.41
N ASP A 48 -4.07 12.02 12.01
CA ASP A 48 -2.83 12.75 11.77
C ASP A 48 -2.19 12.36 10.42
N ASP A 49 -2.22 11.08 10.05
CA ASP A 49 -1.73 10.61 8.74
C ASP A 49 -2.50 11.25 7.58
N THR A 50 -3.82 11.40 7.73
CA THR A 50 -4.64 12.09 6.72
C THR A 50 -4.28 13.57 6.57
N ASN A 51 -3.86 14.23 7.64
CA ASN A 51 -3.42 15.63 7.60
C ASN A 51 -2.02 15.73 6.96
N LEU A 52 -1.14 14.79 7.25
CA LEU A 52 0.19 14.69 6.66
C LEU A 52 0.09 14.50 5.14
N ARG A 53 -0.73 13.56 4.69
CA ARG A 53 -1.03 13.33 3.26
C ARG A 53 -1.59 14.58 2.58
N LYS A 54 -2.46 15.34 3.23
CA LYS A 54 -3.00 16.61 2.67
C LYS A 54 -1.98 17.74 2.60
N ALA A 55 -0.95 17.71 3.43
CA ALA A 55 0.14 18.68 3.42
C ALA A 55 1.29 18.28 2.47
N SER A 56 1.18 17.13 1.79
CA SER A 56 2.19 16.66 0.83
C SER A 56 2.50 17.69 -0.24
N LEU A 57 3.78 17.78 -0.58
CA LEU A 57 4.28 18.59 -1.69
C LEU A 57 4.12 17.81 -3.00
N ASP A 58 4.31 18.50 -4.13
CA ASP A 58 4.42 17.82 -5.41
C ASP A 58 5.70 16.99 -5.48
N ASN A 59 5.67 15.95 -6.32
CA ASN A 59 6.78 15.02 -6.49
C ASN A 59 7.70 15.44 -7.66
N THR A 60 7.84 16.75 -7.89
CA THR A 60 8.61 17.32 -8.99
C THR A 60 9.54 18.44 -8.53
N ASP A 61 10.68 18.58 -9.19
CA ASP A 61 11.59 19.70 -8.99
C ASP A 61 11.07 21.02 -9.62
N ASP A 62 11.84 22.10 -9.46
CA ASP A 62 11.53 23.42 -10.04
C ASP A 62 11.38 23.40 -11.58
N ASP A 63 11.96 22.41 -12.26
CA ASP A 63 11.90 22.22 -13.71
C ASP A 63 10.77 21.25 -14.14
N GLY A 64 10.02 20.68 -13.17
CA GLY A 64 8.94 19.72 -13.40
C GLY A 64 9.42 18.27 -13.61
N THR A 65 10.67 17.97 -13.32
CA THR A 65 11.23 16.63 -13.38
C THR A 65 10.78 15.83 -12.16
N PRO A 66 10.33 14.56 -12.31
CA PRO A 66 10.04 13.72 -11.16
C PRO A 66 11.27 13.60 -10.25
N LEU A 67 11.03 13.67 -8.94
CA LEU A 67 12.06 13.41 -7.95
C LEU A 67 12.50 11.93 -8.01
N ASN A 68 13.68 11.65 -7.46
CA ASN A 68 14.20 10.29 -7.28
C ASN A 68 13.58 9.56 -6.07
N GLU A 69 12.56 10.15 -5.46
CA GLU A 69 11.80 9.61 -4.33
C GLU A 69 10.34 9.38 -4.75
N GLY A 70 9.69 8.42 -4.09
CA GLY A 70 8.29 8.11 -4.27
C GLY A 70 7.40 9.30 -3.96
N SER A 71 6.19 9.33 -4.52
CA SER A 71 5.22 10.35 -4.11
C SER A 71 4.81 10.08 -2.66
N PHE A 72 4.84 11.13 -1.83
CA PHE A 72 4.39 11.12 -0.43
C PHE A 72 2.98 10.54 -0.20
N LYS A 73 2.14 10.47 -1.25
CA LYS A 73 0.83 9.79 -1.21
C LYS A 73 0.95 8.29 -1.03
N ASN A 74 1.92 7.68 -1.70
CA ASN A 74 2.11 6.23 -1.78
C ASN A 74 3.21 5.74 -0.83
N ASP A 75 4.21 6.57 -0.58
CA ASP A 75 5.32 6.24 0.30
C ASP A 75 5.61 7.42 1.24
N ILE A 76 5.26 7.24 2.52
CA ILE A 76 5.49 8.24 3.57
C ILE A 76 6.87 8.03 4.22
N ALA A 77 7.41 6.81 4.12
CA ALA A 77 8.61 6.39 4.83
C ALA A 77 9.88 6.62 4.00
N GLY A 78 9.76 6.76 2.67
CA GLY A 78 10.91 6.85 1.77
C GLY A 78 11.65 5.53 1.67
N ASP A 79 10.89 4.42 1.64
CA ASP A 79 11.39 3.05 1.54
C ASP A 79 12.13 2.81 0.21
N ASP A 80 11.87 3.67 -0.78
CA ASP A 80 12.52 3.64 -2.08
C ASP A 80 13.84 4.42 -2.16
N LEU A 81 14.30 5.03 -1.05
CA LEU A 81 15.54 5.78 -1.00
C LEU A 81 16.72 4.90 -0.57
N ASP A 82 17.68 4.68 -1.47
CA ASP A 82 18.91 3.94 -1.19
C ASP A 82 19.75 4.63 -0.08
N VAL A 83 20.28 3.86 0.88
CA VAL A 83 21.22 4.36 1.89
C VAL A 83 22.66 4.28 1.37
N PRO A 84 23.39 5.41 1.26
CA PRO A 84 24.76 5.41 0.76
C PRO A 84 25.71 4.64 1.68
N GLY A 85 26.47 3.70 1.13
CA GLY A 85 27.46 2.92 1.89
C GLY A 85 26.92 1.64 2.50
N ALA A 86 25.60 1.40 2.46
CA ALA A 86 24.97 0.16 2.94
C ALA A 86 25.56 -1.09 2.27
N GLU A 87 25.78 -1.02 0.95
CA GLU A 87 26.31 -2.13 0.16
C GLU A 87 27.83 -2.37 0.32
N GLU A 88 28.55 -1.50 1.05
CA GLU A 88 30.01 -1.60 1.19
C GLU A 88 30.45 -2.64 2.25
N ASP A 89 29.58 -2.98 3.20
CA ASP A 89 29.83 -3.89 4.32
C ASP A 89 28.78 -5.00 4.48
N ASP A 90 28.00 -5.30 3.42
CA ASP A 90 27.10 -6.47 3.31
C ASP A 90 27.78 -7.80 3.74
N GLU A 91 29.08 -7.97 3.48
CA GLU A 91 29.83 -9.18 3.84
C GLU A 91 30.05 -9.29 5.37
N ASP A 92 30.04 -8.17 6.09
CA ASP A 92 30.27 -8.06 7.51
C ASP A 92 28.96 -8.10 8.34
N GLU A 93 27.79 -8.10 7.67
CA GLU A 93 26.46 -8.26 8.27
C GLU A 93 26.33 -9.60 9.01
N GLU A 94 26.80 -10.70 8.42
CA GLU A 94 26.71 -12.05 9.03
C GLU A 94 27.48 -12.12 10.38
N ILE A 95 28.52 -11.32 10.54
CA ILE A 95 29.37 -11.31 11.73
C ILE A 95 29.08 -10.14 12.69
N GLY A 96 28.20 -9.21 12.30
CA GLY A 96 27.84 -8.03 13.09
C GLY A 96 28.98 -7.03 13.26
N GLU A 97 29.89 -6.94 12.28
CA GLU A 97 31.00 -5.97 12.25
C GLU A 97 30.75 -4.83 11.26
N GLU A 98 29.58 -4.82 10.62
CA GLU A 98 29.07 -3.74 9.77
C GLU A 98 28.92 -2.40 10.52
N ASP A 99 29.03 -1.30 9.79
CA ASP A 99 28.72 0.04 10.26
C ASP A 99 27.20 0.25 10.23
N GLU A 100 26.55 -0.07 11.36
CA GLU A 100 25.10 0.05 11.54
C GLU A 100 24.50 1.43 11.19
N GLU A 101 25.30 2.50 11.10
CA GLU A 101 24.81 3.82 10.67
C GLU A 101 24.55 3.91 9.15
N ASN A 102 25.09 2.99 8.35
CA ASN A 102 24.86 2.93 6.90
C ASN A 102 23.75 1.95 6.50
N ASN A 103 23.00 1.38 7.45
CA ASN A 103 21.87 0.48 7.18
C ASN A 103 20.51 1.20 7.27
N ASP A 104 19.48 0.70 6.58
CA ASP A 104 18.11 1.25 6.59
C ASP A 104 17.51 1.35 8.00
N TYR A 105 17.94 0.45 8.89
CA TYR A 105 17.52 0.42 10.29
C TYR A 105 18.72 0.24 11.21
N SER A 106 18.80 1.08 12.23
CA SER A 106 19.79 0.93 13.30
C SER A 106 19.31 -0.11 14.31
N LEU A 107 20.08 -1.19 14.48
CA LEU A 107 19.89 -2.19 15.52
C LEU A 107 20.53 -1.72 16.84
N GLY A 108 20.05 -0.58 17.36
CA GLY A 108 20.62 0.15 18.51
C GLY A 108 21.45 -0.67 19.52
N GLY A 109 22.72 -0.28 19.66
CA GLY A 109 23.76 -1.10 20.29
C GLY A 109 23.69 -1.47 21.78
N ASP A 110 24.61 -2.39 22.11
CA ASP A 110 25.08 -2.99 23.38
C ASP A 110 24.08 -3.69 24.32
N ASN A 111 22.79 -3.86 24.02
CA ASN A 111 21.89 -4.85 24.69
C ASN A 111 20.47 -4.89 24.08
N HIS A 112 20.30 -5.44 22.87
CA HIS A 112 18.97 -5.74 22.31
C HIS A 112 18.89 -7.15 21.70
N ASP A 113 19.26 -8.16 22.50
CA ASP A 113 19.25 -9.59 22.16
C ASP A 113 17.84 -10.23 22.20
N ASP A 114 16.79 -9.45 21.90
CA ASP A 114 15.38 -9.87 22.10
C ASP A 114 14.46 -9.28 21.02
N THR A 115 14.83 -9.39 19.74
CA THR A 115 13.83 -9.35 18.66
C THR A 115 13.15 -10.72 18.58
N PRO A 116 11.90 -10.90 19.04
CA PRO A 116 11.20 -12.15 18.84
C PRO A 116 11.02 -12.36 17.33
N SER A 117 11.57 -13.45 16.81
CA SER A 117 11.22 -13.94 15.49
C SER A 117 9.74 -14.34 15.52
N ASP A 118 8.85 -13.47 15.04
CA ASP A 118 7.47 -13.85 14.79
C ASP A 118 7.45 -14.76 13.56
N ASN A 119 7.59 -16.07 13.84
CA ASN A 119 7.30 -17.14 12.91
C ASN A 119 5.79 -17.11 12.59
N PHE A 120 5.41 -16.54 11.44
CA PHE A 120 4.09 -16.71 10.82
C PHE A 120 4.03 -17.97 9.95
#